data_AF-A0AAU2CJY7-F1
#
_entry.id   AF-A0AAU2CJY7-F1
#
_cell.length_a   1.000
_cell.length_b   1.000
_cell.length_c   1.000
_cell.angle_alpha   90.00
_cell.angle_beta   90.00
_cell.angle_gamma   90.00
#
_symmetry.space_group_name_H-M   'P 1'
#
loop_
_entity.id
_entity.type
_entity.pdbx_description
1 polymer ?
#
loop_
_entity_poly.entity_id
_entity_poly.type
_entity_poly.pdbx_seq_one_letter_code
_entity_poly.pdbx_strand_id
1 'polypeptide(L)'
;MTDTLHTPPPTAVAHHEHPFTGHPRRWEKERARALRTGHVRDHTCSADCEPVLVHERTPWGWLAWTVPGDGSPPEIPHQIGVLTPAATRAQRLAPRWLTRRPARRIALGSVPGSLRLSAACVALISVLVGLFEISRGVPTDVALPAMLLAPLLAEHLPDRMDARAREHVHIVEGDGPCRYLQRLAALHTSLVQAAAGSDRYELRRPAEIGQHLLWDAANLLQTRDARSAPAELIARERLMLQLAHQVTQILKHTADDNAPGTNQACAPARPLSPYAPGARPTTHPGPRHAPTPPPQKGSLPMSQPELSQAVPTPDVYFLFAHEPYYPAPAKEINTTVVAASSLLHPRVQQPDGARIHALLVHGRRPGEIVPLSTLTHELDGGERWPEVGDWETATEDLLQLIRAHDCDALNLGLPEIARALVCNGPHGEIRAVDPASGAHWTYGSADRVEVLVEVGRHLAWAEAGSPLWPGDGLLPPLNSADAK
;
A
#
# COMPACT_ATOMS: atom_id res chain seq x y z
N MET A 1 30.31 -6.06 -26.98
CA MET A 1 30.39 -5.86 -25.52
C MET A 1 29.25 -6.64 -24.92
N THR A 2 29.58 -7.73 -24.25
CA THR A 2 28.67 -8.77 -23.77
C THR A 2 27.90 -8.31 -22.54
N ASP A 3 26.58 -8.40 -22.63
CA ASP A 3 25.61 -8.27 -21.55
C ASP A 3 25.99 -9.16 -20.36
N THR A 4 26.36 -8.55 -19.25
CA THR A 4 26.38 -9.22 -17.95
C THR A 4 24.94 -9.33 -17.45
N LEU A 5 24.30 -10.45 -17.79
CA LEU A 5 23.13 -10.96 -17.08
C LEU A 5 23.48 -11.07 -15.60
N HIS A 6 22.94 -10.15 -14.79
CA HIS A 6 23.00 -10.27 -13.34
C HIS A 6 22.33 -11.57 -12.92
N THR A 7 23.16 -12.50 -12.46
CA THR A 7 22.73 -13.68 -11.72
C THR A 7 21.84 -13.23 -10.56
N PRO A 8 20.60 -13.75 -10.42
CA PRO A 8 19.78 -13.44 -9.25
C PRO A 8 20.50 -13.90 -7.99
N PRO A 9 20.38 -13.16 -6.87
CA PRO A 9 21.04 -13.51 -5.62
C PRO A 9 20.64 -14.94 -5.18
N PRO A 10 21.59 -15.75 -4.68
CA PRO A 10 21.29 -17.09 -4.21
C PRO A 10 20.46 -17.00 -2.93
N THR A 11 19.55 -17.96 -2.74
CA THR A 11 18.73 -18.17 -1.53
C THR A 11 17.66 -17.12 -1.22
N ALA A 12 16.72 -16.90 -2.15
CA ALA A 12 15.35 -16.66 -1.72
C ALA A 12 14.83 -17.99 -1.15
N VAL A 13 14.51 -18.00 0.15
CA VAL A 13 14.14 -19.19 0.89
C VAL A 13 13.00 -19.94 0.19
N ALA A 14 13.15 -21.26 0.02
CA ALA A 14 12.26 -22.20 -0.66
C ALA A 14 10.88 -22.37 0.02
N HIS A 15 10.17 -21.26 0.26
CA HIS A 15 9.10 -21.24 1.25
C HIS A 15 7.75 -21.78 0.80
N HIS A 16 7.59 -22.23 -0.44
CA HIS A 16 6.37 -22.92 -0.89
C HIS A 16 6.62 -23.98 -1.98
N GLU A 17 7.72 -24.73 -1.93
CA GLU A 17 7.94 -25.84 -2.89
C GLU A 17 7.02 -27.04 -2.63
N HIS A 18 6.41 -27.11 -1.45
CA HIS A 18 5.59 -28.24 -1.03
C HIS A 18 4.29 -27.79 -0.33
N PRO A 19 3.22 -28.60 -0.39
CA PRO A 19 2.00 -28.33 0.35
C PRO A 19 2.24 -28.22 1.85
N PHE A 20 1.64 -27.22 2.50
CA PHE A 20 1.70 -27.03 3.96
C PHE A 20 3.13 -26.95 4.50
N THR A 21 3.97 -26.06 3.94
CA THR A 21 5.39 -25.93 4.34
C THR A 21 5.61 -25.78 5.84
N GLY A 22 4.71 -25.12 6.57
CA GLY A 22 4.77 -25.01 8.03
C GLY A 22 4.25 -26.24 8.81
N HIS A 23 3.55 -27.18 8.17
CA HIS A 23 2.85 -28.29 8.80
C HIS A 23 2.85 -29.57 7.93
N PRO A 24 4.00 -30.23 7.72
CA PRO A 24 4.11 -31.40 6.82
C PRO A 24 3.18 -32.57 7.21
N ARG A 25 2.96 -32.79 8.51
CA ARG A 25 2.00 -33.82 9.00
C ARG A 25 0.57 -33.59 8.53
N ARG A 26 0.20 -32.33 8.22
CA ARG A 26 -1.13 -31.99 7.69
C ARG A 26 -1.28 -32.49 6.26
N TRP A 27 -0.24 -32.36 5.43
CA TRP A 27 -0.23 -32.93 4.08
C TRP A 27 -0.45 -34.44 4.13
N GLU A 28 0.30 -35.17 4.96
CA GLU A 28 0.17 -36.63 5.08
C GLU A 28 -1.25 -37.05 5.46
N LYS A 29 -1.89 -36.33 6.38
CA LYS A 29 -3.28 -36.58 6.82
C LYS A 29 -4.29 -36.34 5.69
N GLU A 30 -4.20 -35.21 4.99
CA GLU A 30 -5.10 -34.88 3.89
C GLU A 30 -4.87 -35.81 2.67
N ARG A 31 -3.61 -36.14 2.36
CA ARG A 31 -3.23 -37.13 1.35
C ARG A 31 -3.81 -38.50 1.67
N ALA A 32 -3.61 -39.01 2.89
CA ALA A 32 -4.16 -40.31 3.31
C ALA A 32 -5.70 -40.32 3.26
N ARG A 33 -6.34 -39.19 3.59
CA ARG A 33 -7.79 -39.04 3.44
C ARG A 33 -8.22 -39.09 1.97
N ALA A 34 -7.53 -38.36 1.09
CA ALA A 34 -7.79 -38.35 -0.35
C ALA A 34 -7.66 -39.76 -0.97
N LEU A 35 -6.56 -40.46 -0.66
CA LEU A 35 -6.29 -41.83 -1.11
C LEU A 35 -7.37 -42.81 -0.62
N ARG A 36 -7.77 -42.75 0.66
CA ARG A 36 -8.85 -43.60 1.21
C ARG A 36 -10.21 -43.38 0.54
N THR A 37 -10.47 -42.19 0.02
CA THR A 37 -11.74 -41.90 -0.67
C THR A 37 -11.77 -42.37 -2.13
N GLY A 38 -10.71 -43.00 -2.65
CA GLY A 38 -10.74 -43.74 -3.91
C GLY A 38 -10.84 -42.91 -5.19
N HIS A 39 -10.58 -41.61 -5.13
CA HIS A 39 -10.71 -40.70 -6.28
C HIS A 39 -9.37 -40.25 -6.87
N VAL A 40 -8.26 -40.92 -6.51
CA VAL A 40 -6.94 -40.49 -6.95
C VAL A 40 -6.67 -41.02 -8.37
N ARG A 41 -6.19 -40.14 -9.26
CA ARG A 41 -5.77 -40.53 -10.61
C ARG A 41 -4.67 -41.59 -10.50
N ASP A 42 -5.02 -42.81 -10.83
CA ASP A 42 -4.05 -43.86 -11.14
C ASP A 42 -3.81 -43.89 -12.66
N HIS A 43 -2.71 -44.51 -13.11
CA HIS A 43 -2.38 -44.68 -14.54
C HIS A 43 -3.42 -45.53 -15.29
N THR A 44 -4.36 -46.13 -14.56
CA THR A 44 -5.51 -46.89 -15.06
C THR A 44 -6.80 -46.07 -15.18
N CYS A 45 -6.83 -44.82 -14.69
CA CYS A 45 -8.01 -43.96 -14.73
C CYS A 45 -8.14 -43.28 -16.10
N SER A 46 -9.34 -43.29 -16.70
CA SER A 46 -9.58 -42.57 -17.95
C SER A 46 -9.33 -41.07 -17.79
N ALA A 47 -9.13 -40.36 -18.91
CA ALA A 47 -8.92 -38.90 -18.93
C ALA A 47 -10.01 -38.12 -18.15
N ASP A 48 -11.19 -38.72 -17.97
CA ASP A 48 -12.36 -38.18 -17.29
C ASP A 48 -12.29 -38.20 -15.76
N CYS A 49 -11.26 -38.81 -15.16
CA CYS A 49 -11.10 -38.80 -13.71
C CYS A 49 -10.68 -37.40 -13.21
N GLU A 50 -11.61 -36.70 -12.53
CA GLU A 50 -11.34 -35.43 -11.87
C GLU A 50 -10.27 -35.58 -10.78
N PRO A 51 -9.26 -34.70 -10.73
CA PRO A 51 -8.21 -34.77 -9.71
C PRO A 51 -8.75 -34.45 -8.31
N VAL A 52 -8.28 -35.18 -7.29
CA VAL A 52 -8.55 -34.81 -5.90
C VAL A 52 -7.66 -33.64 -5.51
N LEU A 53 -8.29 -32.52 -5.18
CA LEU A 53 -7.63 -31.29 -4.75
C LEU A 53 -7.64 -31.14 -3.22
N VAL A 54 -6.46 -30.97 -2.65
CA VAL A 54 -6.26 -30.59 -1.24
C VAL A 54 -6.00 -29.10 -1.18
N HIS A 55 -6.81 -28.38 -0.39
CA HIS A 55 -6.74 -26.94 -0.32
C HIS A 55 -5.98 -26.48 0.93
N GLU A 56 -4.96 -25.65 0.72
CA GLU A 56 -4.20 -24.96 1.74
C GLU A 56 -4.64 -23.49 1.78
N ARG A 57 -5.01 -23.00 2.97
CA ARG A 57 -5.43 -21.61 3.16
C ARG A 57 -4.27 -20.77 3.65
N THR A 58 -4.14 -19.58 3.07
CA THR A 58 -3.12 -18.60 3.43
C THR A 58 -3.78 -17.28 3.83
N PRO A 59 -3.06 -16.35 4.48
CA PRO A 59 -3.62 -15.02 4.82
C PRO A 59 -4.08 -14.20 3.61
N TRP A 60 -3.48 -14.47 2.44
CA TRP A 60 -3.70 -13.78 1.18
C TRP A 60 -4.63 -14.52 0.20
N GLY A 61 -5.01 -15.77 0.49
CA GLY A 61 -5.78 -16.59 -0.45
C GLY A 61 -5.77 -18.10 -0.13
N TRP A 62 -5.61 -18.93 -1.16
CA TRP A 62 -5.43 -20.38 -1.04
C TRP A 62 -4.62 -20.97 -2.20
N LEU A 63 -4.10 -22.17 -1.95
CA LEU A 63 -3.44 -23.04 -2.91
C LEU A 63 -4.24 -24.34 -2.99
N ALA A 64 -4.51 -24.85 -4.19
CA ALA A 64 -5.13 -26.14 -4.41
C ALA A 64 -4.09 -27.09 -5.01
N TRP A 65 -3.82 -28.19 -4.31
CA TRP A 65 -2.79 -29.16 -4.63
C TRP A 65 -3.42 -30.46 -5.15
N THR A 66 -2.98 -30.94 -6.30
CA THR A 66 -3.35 -32.28 -6.79
C THR A 66 -2.66 -33.34 -5.93
N VAL A 67 -3.38 -34.40 -5.55
CA VAL A 67 -2.78 -35.57 -4.90
C VAL A 67 -2.35 -36.57 -5.98
N PRO A 68 -1.04 -36.81 -6.19
CA PRO A 68 -0.57 -37.82 -7.12
C PRO A 68 -0.92 -39.24 -6.67
N GLY A 69 -1.15 -40.16 -7.61
CA GLY A 69 -1.44 -41.57 -7.33
C GLY A 69 -0.31 -42.32 -6.65
N ASP A 70 0.94 -41.95 -6.94
CA ASP A 70 2.14 -42.49 -6.31
C ASP A 70 2.39 -41.95 -4.89
N GLY A 71 1.58 -40.98 -4.45
CA GLY A 71 1.70 -40.34 -3.14
C GLY A 71 2.84 -39.33 -3.01
N SER A 72 3.56 -39.01 -4.08
CA SER A 72 4.59 -37.97 -4.10
C SER A 72 3.98 -36.59 -3.76
N PRO A 73 4.74 -35.67 -3.13
CA PRO A 73 4.27 -34.30 -2.95
C PRO A 73 4.26 -33.58 -4.31
N PRO A 74 3.17 -32.88 -4.68
CA PRO A 74 3.16 -32.05 -5.88
C PRO A 74 4.11 -30.87 -5.70
N GLU A 75 4.84 -30.53 -6.76
CA GLU A 75 5.75 -29.37 -6.80
C GLU A 75 5.00 -28.06 -7.08
N ILE A 76 3.91 -28.15 -7.84
CA ILE A 76 3.16 -26.99 -8.34
C ILE A 76 1.69 -27.13 -7.94
N PRO A 77 1.06 -26.08 -7.42
CA PRO A 77 -0.36 -26.08 -7.17
C PRO A 77 -1.13 -26.13 -8.49
N HIS A 78 -2.21 -26.91 -8.50
CA HIS A 78 -3.12 -26.99 -9.64
C HIS A 78 -3.85 -25.67 -9.88
N GLN A 79 -4.22 -24.99 -8.79
CA GLN A 79 -4.93 -23.73 -8.81
C GLN A 79 -4.48 -22.85 -7.65
N ILE A 80 -4.39 -21.55 -7.88
CA ILE A 80 -4.12 -20.54 -6.84
C ILE A 80 -5.25 -19.53 -6.86
N GLY A 81 -5.86 -19.27 -5.69
CA GLY A 81 -6.83 -18.20 -5.51
C GLY A 81 -6.25 -17.09 -4.67
N VAL A 82 -6.24 -15.85 -5.19
CA VAL A 82 -5.75 -14.67 -4.48
C VAL A 82 -6.94 -13.80 -4.09
N LEU A 83 -7.00 -13.34 -2.84
CA LEU A 83 -8.07 -12.47 -2.33
C LEU A 83 -7.80 -11.00 -2.63
N THR A 84 -8.88 -10.23 -2.77
CA THR A 84 -8.76 -8.77 -2.90
C THR A 84 -8.08 -8.18 -1.65
N PRO A 85 -7.13 -7.23 -1.80
CA PRO A 85 -6.41 -6.63 -0.67
C PRO A 85 -7.35 -6.00 0.37
N ALA A 86 -8.48 -5.43 -0.08
CA ALA A 86 -9.50 -4.81 0.75
C ALA A 86 -10.57 -5.80 1.27
N ALA A 87 -10.29 -7.11 1.28
CA ALA A 87 -11.27 -8.13 1.66
C ALA A 87 -11.74 -7.94 3.11
N THR A 88 -13.00 -7.54 3.25
CA THR A 88 -13.73 -7.49 4.52
C THR A 88 -13.76 -8.87 5.18
N ARG A 89 -14.07 -8.91 6.49
CA ARG A 89 -14.20 -10.18 7.24
C ARG A 89 -15.19 -11.16 6.59
N ALA A 90 -16.28 -10.64 6.02
CA ALA A 90 -17.26 -11.45 5.29
C ALA A 90 -16.69 -11.99 3.97
N GLN A 91 -15.98 -11.17 3.19
CA GLN A 91 -15.34 -11.59 1.94
C GLN A 91 -14.22 -12.61 2.17
N ARG A 92 -13.56 -12.60 3.33
CA ARG A 92 -12.61 -13.66 3.73
C ARG A 92 -13.27 -15.03 3.98
N LEU A 93 -14.61 -15.12 3.93
CA LEU A 93 -15.33 -16.39 3.86
C LEU A 93 -15.47 -16.92 2.44
N ALA A 94 -15.24 -16.10 1.40
CA ALA A 94 -15.26 -16.53 0.00
C ALA A 94 -14.32 -17.71 -0.28
N PRO A 95 -13.06 -17.75 0.22
CA PRO A 95 -12.23 -18.94 0.11
C PRO A 95 -12.87 -20.14 0.79
N ARG A 96 -13.58 -19.96 1.90
CA ARG A 96 -14.24 -21.09 2.57
C ARG A 96 -15.38 -21.63 1.74
N TRP A 97 -16.09 -20.77 1.04
CA TRP A 97 -17.17 -21.14 0.13
C TRP A 97 -16.60 -21.85 -1.11
N LEU A 98 -15.63 -21.24 -1.78
CA LEU A 98 -15.02 -21.75 -3.02
C LEU A 98 -14.16 -23.00 -2.80
N THR A 99 -13.50 -23.16 -1.64
CA THR A 99 -12.67 -24.35 -1.32
C THR A 99 -13.39 -25.40 -0.50
N ARG A 100 -14.56 -25.09 0.09
CA ARG A 100 -15.47 -26.18 0.46
C ARG A 100 -15.77 -26.85 -0.86
N ARG A 101 -15.37 -28.13 -0.95
CA ARG A 101 -15.65 -29.07 -2.06
C ARG A 101 -16.75 -28.48 -2.89
N PRO A 102 -16.58 -28.21 -4.20
CA PRO A 102 -17.68 -27.71 -5.02
C PRO A 102 -18.85 -28.53 -4.55
N ALA A 103 -19.85 -27.86 -3.93
CA ALA A 103 -21.01 -28.56 -3.39
C ALA A 103 -21.28 -29.53 -4.51
N ARG A 104 -21.07 -30.83 -4.26
CA ARG A 104 -21.13 -31.79 -5.36
C ARG A 104 -22.51 -31.44 -5.89
N ARG A 105 -22.57 -30.76 -7.04
CA ARG A 105 -23.30 -31.23 -8.19
C ARG A 105 -22.95 -32.68 -8.07
N ILE A 106 -23.79 -33.40 -7.34
CA ILE A 106 -23.76 -34.84 -7.33
C ILE A 106 -23.76 -35.04 -8.82
N ALA A 107 -22.62 -35.42 -9.34
CA ALA A 107 -22.43 -35.62 -10.75
C ALA A 107 -23.18 -36.93 -11.06
N LEU A 108 -24.50 -36.91 -10.83
CA LEU A 108 -25.52 -37.25 -11.79
C LEU A 108 -25.38 -36.37 -13.06
N GLY A 109 -24.15 -36.01 -13.45
CA GLY A 109 -23.80 -35.20 -14.61
C GLY A 109 -23.94 -35.98 -15.91
N SER A 110 -24.35 -37.25 -15.84
CA SER A 110 -24.87 -38.01 -16.97
C SER A 110 -26.39 -38.09 -17.00
N VAL A 111 -27.11 -37.48 -16.05
CA VAL A 111 -28.58 -37.44 -16.06
C VAL A 111 -29.05 -35.98 -16.07
N PRO A 112 -29.56 -35.46 -17.19
CA PRO A 112 -30.21 -34.16 -17.23
C PRO A 112 -31.45 -34.19 -16.31
N GLY A 113 -31.29 -33.82 -15.03
CA GLY A 113 -32.37 -33.88 -14.04
C GLY A 113 -31.99 -33.84 -12.56
N SER A 114 -30.70 -33.88 -12.18
CA SER A 114 -30.32 -34.00 -10.76
C SER A 114 -30.54 -32.77 -9.89
N LEU A 115 -30.39 -31.56 -10.45
CA LEU A 115 -30.74 -30.31 -9.77
C LEU A 115 -32.25 -30.24 -9.46
N ARG A 116 -33.09 -30.91 -10.27
CA ARG A 116 -34.52 -31.04 -9.96
C ARG A 116 -34.76 -31.88 -8.72
N LEU A 117 -33.87 -32.81 -8.37
CA LEU A 117 -34.07 -33.72 -7.25
C LEU A 117 -33.76 -33.04 -5.91
N SER A 118 -32.67 -32.28 -5.82
CA SER A 118 -32.39 -31.47 -4.62
C SER A 118 -33.39 -30.33 -4.47
N ALA A 119 -33.72 -29.62 -5.56
CA ALA A 119 -34.74 -28.58 -5.54
C ALA A 119 -36.13 -29.17 -5.21
N ALA A 120 -36.48 -30.36 -5.72
CA ALA A 120 -37.73 -31.05 -5.38
C ALA A 120 -37.75 -31.54 -3.93
N CYS A 121 -36.63 -32.04 -3.39
CA CYS A 121 -36.53 -32.41 -1.99
C CYS A 121 -36.69 -31.18 -1.08
N VAL A 122 -36.01 -30.07 -1.40
CA VAL A 122 -36.18 -28.80 -0.67
C VAL A 122 -37.61 -28.30 -0.80
N ALA A 123 -38.20 -28.30 -2.00
CA ALA A 123 -39.58 -27.92 -2.22
C ALA A 123 -40.55 -28.78 -1.41
N LEU A 124 -40.36 -30.12 -1.40
CA LEU A 124 -41.17 -31.04 -0.61
C LEU A 124 -41.06 -30.75 0.88
N ILE A 125 -39.84 -30.58 1.41
CA ILE A 125 -39.60 -30.25 2.82
C ILE A 125 -40.22 -28.89 3.16
N SER A 126 -40.00 -27.88 2.33
CA SER A 126 -40.58 -26.54 2.49
C SER A 126 -42.11 -26.61 2.49
N VAL A 127 -42.72 -27.43 1.63
CA VAL A 127 -44.17 -27.63 1.61
C VAL A 127 -44.66 -28.31 2.90
N LEU A 128 -44.01 -29.39 3.33
CA LEU A 128 -44.39 -30.09 4.55
C LEU A 128 -44.26 -29.20 5.80
N VAL A 129 -43.16 -28.45 5.91
CA VAL A 129 -42.93 -27.51 7.02
C VAL A 129 -43.94 -26.36 6.95
N GLY A 130 -44.19 -25.78 5.78
CA GLY A 130 -45.15 -24.69 5.62
C GLY A 130 -46.58 -25.10 5.99
N LEU A 131 -47.04 -26.28 5.55
CA LEU A 131 -48.35 -26.82 5.94
C LEU A 131 -48.44 -27.07 7.46
N PHE A 132 -47.37 -27.55 8.06
CA PHE A 132 -47.29 -27.76 9.51
C PHE A 132 -47.35 -26.43 10.28
N GLU A 133 -46.63 -25.40 9.85
CA GLU A 133 -46.66 -24.07 10.49
C GLU A 133 -48.02 -23.38 10.32
N ILE A 134 -48.67 -23.51 9.15
CA ILE A 134 -50.05 -23.04 8.95
C ILE A 134 -50.99 -23.73 9.95
N SER A 135 -50.83 -25.04 10.19
CA SER A 135 -51.64 -25.76 11.18
C SER A 135 -51.41 -25.30 12.63
N ARG A 136 -50.29 -24.60 12.89
CA ARG A 136 -49.95 -23.98 14.18
C ARG A 136 -50.33 -22.50 14.28
N GLY A 137 -51.02 -21.96 13.29
CA GLY A 137 -51.55 -20.59 13.30
C GLY A 137 -50.61 -19.54 12.68
N VAL A 138 -49.57 -19.94 11.95
CA VAL A 138 -48.79 -19.00 11.14
C VAL A 138 -49.65 -18.49 9.97
N PRO A 139 -49.75 -17.16 9.76
CA PRO A 139 -50.53 -16.59 8.66
C PRO A 139 -50.08 -17.10 7.29
N THR A 140 -51.05 -17.45 6.44
CA THR A 140 -50.80 -18.07 5.13
C THR A 140 -50.03 -17.14 4.18
N ASP A 141 -50.25 -15.83 4.31
CA ASP A 141 -49.53 -14.77 3.58
C ASP A 141 -48.04 -14.69 3.93
N VAL A 142 -47.60 -15.29 5.05
CA VAL A 142 -46.18 -15.41 5.41
C VAL A 142 -45.62 -16.78 5.04
N ALA A 143 -46.37 -17.85 5.32
CA ALA A 143 -45.90 -19.23 5.09
C ALA A 143 -45.74 -19.55 3.59
N LEU A 144 -46.68 -19.11 2.75
CA LEU A 144 -46.71 -19.47 1.34
C LEU A 144 -45.57 -18.84 0.52
N PRO A 145 -45.21 -17.55 0.70
CA PRO A 145 -44.00 -17.00 0.10
C PRO A 145 -42.72 -17.73 0.56
N ALA A 146 -42.60 -18.07 1.83
CA ALA A 146 -41.44 -18.80 2.34
C ALA A 146 -41.31 -20.20 1.70
N MET A 147 -42.43 -20.91 1.52
CA MET A 147 -42.48 -22.22 0.84
C MET A 147 -42.01 -22.13 -0.61
N LEU A 148 -42.37 -21.06 -1.32
CA LEU A 148 -41.99 -20.84 -2.72
C LEU A 148 -40.56 -20.33 -2.87
N LEU A 149 -40.09 -19.52 -1.93
CA LEU A 149 -38.80 -18.85 -2.01
C LEU A 149 -37.64 -19.77 -1.60
N ALA A 150 -37.88 -20.72 -0.69
CA ALA A 150 -36.87 -21.70 -0.26
C ALA A 150 -36.26 -22.56 -1.39
N PRO A 151 -37.03 -23.21 -2.30
CA PRO A 151 -36.45 -23.96 -3.42
C PRO A 151 -35.75 -23.06 -4.43
N LEU A 152 -36.26 -21.84 -4.70
CA LEU A 152 -35.61 -20.87 -5.58
C LEU A 152 -34.26 -20.40 -5.01
N LEU A 153 -34.19 -20.18 -3.70
CA LEU A 153 -32.92 -19.90 -3.03
C LEU A 153 -32.00 -21.11 -3.08
N ALA A 154 -32.48 -22.32 -2.85
CA ALA A 154 -31.64 -23.52 -2.91
C ALA A 154 -31.05 -23.74 -4.33
N GLU A 155 -31.78 -23.38 -5.38
CA GLU A 155 -31.35 -23.51 -6.76
C GLU A 155 -30.38 -22.37 -7.18
N HIS A 156 -30.71 -21.11 -6.89
CA HIS A 156 -29.96 -19.97 -7.43
C HIS A 156 -28.96 -19.33 -6.47
N LEU A 157 -29.14 -19.49 -5.15
CA LEU A 157 -28.23 -18.89 -4.17
C LEU A 157 -26.80 -19.40 -4.32
N PRO A 158 -26.53 -20.70 -4.57
CA PRO A 158 -25.16 -21.18 -4.73
C PRO A 158 -24.43 -20.51 -5.90
N ASP A 159 -25.07 -20.43 -7.07
CA ASP A 159 -24.46 -19.80 -8.25
C ASP A 159 -24.24 -18.29 -8.04
N ARG A 160 -25.18 -17.61 -7.35
CA ARG A 160 -25.00 -16.19 -6.98
C ARG A 160 -23.89 -16.01 -5.96
N MET A 161 -23.76 -16.90 -4.98
CA MET A 161 -22.67 -16.87 -4.00
C MET A 161 -21.33 -17.17 -4.66
N ASP A 162 -21.27 -18.09 -5.62
CA ASP A 162 -20.08 -18.37 -6.42
C ASP A 162 -19.68 -17.16 -7.26
N ALA A 163 -20.62 -16.54 -7.98
CA ALA A 163 -20.38 -15.32 -8.75
C ALA A 163 -19.84 -14.21 -7.84
N ARG A 164 -20.50 -13.97 -6.70
CA ARG A 164 -20.09 -12.95 -5.73
C ARG A 164 -18.76 -13.26 -5.06
N ALA A 165 -18.46 -14.53 -4.82
CA ALA A 165 -17.17 -14.96 -4.28
C ALA A 165 -16.04 -14.75 -5.30
N ARG A 166 -16.30 -15.01 -6.59
CA ARG A 166 -15.34 -14.79 -7.68
C ARG A 166 -15.08 -13.31 -7.97
N GLU A 167 -16.02 -12.41 -7.66
CA GLU A 167 -15.75 -10.96 -7.71
C GLU A 167 -14.63 -10.50 -6.75
N HIS A 168 -14.36 -11.30 -5.71
CA HIS A 168 -13.38 -10.97 -4.67
C HIS A 168 -12.16 -11.91 -4.68
N VAL A 169 -12.09 -12.80 -5.68
CA VAL A 169 -10.97 -13.73 -5.84
C VAL A 169 -10.58 -13.87 -7.32
N HIS A 170 -9.33 -13.59 -7.63
CA HIS A 170 -8.72 -14.05 -8.87
C HIS A 170 -8.21 -15.48 -8.72
N ILE A 171 -8.72 -16.36 -9.58
CA ILE A 171 -8.37 -17.77 -9.62
C ILE A 171 -7.50 -17.99 -10.86
N VAL A 172 -6.31 -18.53 -10.64
CA VAL A 172 -5.33 -18.84 -11.67
C VAL A 172 -5.12 -20.34 -11.74
N GLU A 173 -5.13 -20.88 -12.95
CA GLU A 173 -4.96 -22.31 -13.24
C GLU A 173 -3.86 -22.51 -14.30
N GLY A 174 -3.29 -23.71 -14.32
CA GLY A 174 -2.26 -24.11 -15.27
C GLY A 174 -0.83 -23.92 -14.75
N ASP A 175 0.06 -24.83 -15.14
CA ASP A 175 1.39 -24.97 -14.55
C ASP A 175 2.26 -23.70 -14.64
N GLY A 176 2.23 -23.02 -15.78
CA GLY A 176 3.01 -21.79 -16.01
C GLY A 176 2.57 -20.63 -15.10
N PRO A 177 1.31 -20.18 -15.21
CA PRO A 177 0.72 -19.17 -14.34
C PRO A 177 0.84 -19.51 -12.85
N CYS A 178 0.51 -20.75 -12.45
CA CYS A 178 0.60 -21.19 -11.06
C CYS A 178 2.04 -21.15 -10.54
N ARG A 179 3.04 -21.63 -11.31
CA ARG A 179 4.44 -21.58 -10.91
C ARG A 179 4.94 -20.15 -10.72
N TYR A 180 4.56 -19.23 -11.60
CA TYR A 180 4.92 -17.81 -11.46
C TYR A 180 4.29 -17.21 -10.19
N LEU A 181 2.99 -17.41 -10.00
CA LEU A 181 2.25 -16.84 -8.88
C LEU A 181 2.65 -17.47 -7.54
N GLN A 182 3.03 -18.75 -7.52
CA GLN A 182 3.62 -19.44 -6.36
C GLN A 182 4.93 -18.77 -5.89
N ARG A 183 5.81 -18.35 -6.83
CA ARG A 183 7.02 -17.61 -6.47
C ARG A 183 6.71 -16.25 -5.83
N LEU A 184 5.79 -15.49 -6.41
CA LEU A 184 5.35 -14.21 -5.82
C LEU A 184 4.69 -14.41 -4.45
N ALA A 185 3.86 -15.44 -4.32
CA ALA A 185 3.19 -15.79 -3.07
C ALA A 185 4.20 -16.17 -1.97
N ALA A 186 5.31 -16.82 -2.31
CA ALA A 186 6.39 -17.10 -1.35
C ALA A 186 7.05 -15.82 -0.84
N LEU A 187 7.38 -14.87 -1.73
CA LEU A 187 7.89 -13.56 -1.34
C LEU A 187 6.87 -12.82 -0.44
N HIS A 188 5.62 -12.75 -0.86
CA HIS A 188 4.58 -12.08 -0.07
C HIS A 188 4.34 -12.75 1.30
N THR A 189 4.43 -14.09 1.37
CA THR A 189 4.33 -14.81 2.65
C THR A 189 5.45 -14.38 3.62
N SER A 190 6.67 -14.17 3.13
CA SER A 190 7.77 -13.65 3.97
C SER A 190 7.49 -12.25 4.49
N LEU A 191 6.89 -11.37 3.66
CA LEU A 191 6.47 -10.02 4.07
C LEU A 191 5.41 -10.08 5.18
N VAL A 192 4.39 -10.93 5.00
CA VAL A 192 3.32 -11.12 6.00
C VAL A 192 3.87 -11.68 7.32
N GLN A 193 4.81 -12.62 7.26
CA GLN A 193 5.46 -13.17 8.46
C GLN A 193 6.26 -12.11 9.20
N ALA A 194 7.05 -11.30 8.48
CA ALA A 194 7.78 -10.18 9.07
C ALA A 194 6.83 -9.15 9.72
N ALA A 195 5.73 -8.82 9.06
CA ALA A 195 4.72 -7.91 9.59
C ALA A 195 3.97 -8.48 10.81
N ALA A 196 3.69 -9.79 10.84
CA ALA A 196 2.98 -10.42 11.95
C ALA A 196 3.79 -10.42 13.26
N GLY A 197 5.12 -10.38 13.18
CA GLY A 197 6.03 -10.33 14.32
C GLY A 197 6.35 -8.92 14.83
N SER A 198 5.79 -7.87 14.22
CA SER A 198 6.17 -6.48 14.54
C SER A 198 5.04 -5.48 14.37
N ASP A 199 4.93 -4.55 15.31
CA ASP A 199 3.97 -3.44 15.22
C ASP A 199 4.45 -2.27 14.36
N ARG A 200 5.66 -2.36 13.79
CA ARG A 200 6.23 -1.28 12.98
C ARG A 200 5.50 -1.13 11.66
N TYR A 201 5.06 0.09 11.38
CA TYR A 201 4.41 0.47 10.12
C TYR A 201 5.26 0.10 8.89
N GLU A 202 6.58 0.27 8.99
CA GLU A 202 7.56 -0.05 7.94
C GLU A 202 7.56 -1.51 7.50
N LEU A 203 7.10 -2.43 8.36
CA LEU A 203 7.00 -3.87 8.03
C LEU A 203 5.59 -4.24 7.56
N ARG A 204 4.55 -3.56 8.06
CA ARG A 204 3.16 -3.75 7.61
C ARG A 204 2.95 -3.25 6.19
N ARG A 205 3.51 -2.08 5.85
CA ARG A 205 3.30 -1.42 4.56
C ARG A 205 3.79 -2.26 3.36
N PRO A 206 5.00 -2.87 3.39
CA PRO A 206 5.43 -3.80 2.34
C PRO A 206 4.51 -5.01 2.17
N ALA A 207 3.96 -5.55 3.27
CA ALA A 207 2.99 -6.65 3.18
C ALA A 207 1.71 -6.22 2.46
N GLU A 208 1.16 -5.04 2.78
CA GLU A 208 0.00 -4.47 2.07
C GLU A 208 0.29 -4.30 0.57
N ILE A 209 1.40 -3.66 0.22
CA ILE A 209 1.79 -3.45 -1.19
C ILE A 209 1.98 -4.81 -1.88
N GLY A 210 2.62 -5.77 -1.22
CA GLY A 210 2.78 -7.13 -1.73
C GLY A 210 1.44 -7.81 -2.03
N GLN A 211 0.41 -7.62 -1.20
CA GLN A 211 -0.91 -8.17 -1.46
C GLN A 211 -1.54 -7.57 -2.73
N HIS A 212 -1.40 -6.26 -2.95
CA HIS A 212 -1.86 -5.60 -4.17
C HIS A 212 -1.13 -6.15 -5.41
N LEU A 213 0.19 -6.30 -5.35
CA LEU A 213 0.97 -6.85 -6.46
C LEU A 213 0.58 -8.30 -6.79
N LEU A 214 0.31 -9.11 -5.76
CA LEU A 214 -0.13 -10.49 -5.93
C LEU A 214 -1.52 -10.56 -6.57
N TRP A 215 -2.45 -9.71 -6.14
CA TRP A 215 -3.78 -9.59 -6.71
C TRP A 215 -3.75 -9.18 -8.19
N ASP A 216 -2.97 -8.15 -8.52
CA ASP A 216 -2.84 -7.68 -9.90
C ASP A 216 -2.19 -8.72 -10.82
N ALA A 217 -1.15 -9.42 -10.32
CA ALA A 217 -0.52 -10.50 -11.06
C ALA A 217 -1.51 -11.64 -11.34
N ALA A 218 -2.35 -12.00 -10.36
CA ALA A 218 -3.39 -13.00 -10.54
C ALA A 218 -4.43 -12.56 -11.59
N ASN A 219 -4.87 -11.30 -11.56
CA ASN A 219 -5.79 -10.75 -12.56
C ASN A 219 -5.21 -10.82 -14.00
N LEU A 220 -3.93 -10.45 -14.16
CA LEU A 220 -3.25 -10.50 -15.45
C LEU A 220 -3.15 -11.94 -15.98
N LEU A 221 -2.78 -12.89 -15.12
CA LEU A 221 -2.67 -14.29 -15.48
C LEU A 221 -4.04 -14.96 -15.74
N GLN A 222 -5.11 -14.46 -15.14
CA GLN A 222 -6.47 -14.94 -15.38
C GLN A 222 -7.03 -14.46 -16.73
N THR A 223 -6.67 -13.23 -17.14
CA THR A 223 -7.26 -12.57 -18.32
C THR A 223 -6.41 -12.68 -19.59
N ARG A 224 -5.10 -12.91 -19.45
CA ARG A 224 -4.15 -12.99 -20.58
C ARG A 224 -3.37 -14.29 -20.53
N ASP A 225 -3.03 -14.83 -21.71
CA ASP A 225 -2.04 -15.90 -21.79
C ASP A 225 -0.73 -15.37 -21.18
N ALA A 226 -0.12 -16.13 -20.26
CA ALA A 226 1.13 -15.77 -19.58
C ALA A 226 2.26 -15.38 -20.56
N ARG A 227 2.20 -15.87 -21.81
CA ARG A 227 3.14 -15.50 -22.88
C ARG A 227 3.02 -14.06 -23.37
N SER A 228 1.85 -13.43 -23.19
CA SER A 228 1.51 -12.12 -23.76
C SER A 228 1.71 -10.94 -22.81
N ALA A 229 1.89 -11.17 -21.50
CA ALA A 229 2.07 -10.12 -20.49
C ALA A 229 3.44 -10.12 -19.76
N PRO A 230 4.60 -10.36 -20.44
CA PRO A 230 5.86 -10.59 -19.75
C PRO A 230 6.39 -9.34 -19.04
N ALA A 231 6.34 -8.16 -19.66
CA ALA A 231 6.94 -6.94 -19.09
C ALA A 231 6.25 -6.50 -17.78
N GLU A 232 4.92 -6.53 -17.75
CA GLU A 232 4.11 -6.17 -16.59
C GLU A 232 4.29 -7.14 -15.41
N LEU A 233 4.43 -8.44 -15.69
CA LEU A 233 4.71 -9.46 -14.67
C LEU A 233 6.14 -9.32 -14.15
N ILE A 234 7.14 -9.13 -15.03
CA ILE A 234 8.54 -8.92 -14.61
C ILE A 234 8.66 -7.68 -13.71
N ALA A 235 7.97 -6.59 -14.02
CA ALA A 235 7.97 -5.38 -13.19
C ALA A 235 7.43 -5.66 -11.77
N ARG A 236 6.31 -6.40 -11.66
CA ARG A 236 5.72 -6.79 -10.37
C ARG A 236 6.61 -7.72 -9.56
N GLU A 237 7.28 -8.66 -10.22
CA GLU A 237 8.24 -9.57 -9.58
C GLU A 237 9.45 -8.79 -9.03
N ARG A 238 10.02 -7.87 -9.82
CA ARG A 238 11.11 -7.00 -9.36
C ARG A 238 10.71 -6.16 -8.15
N LEU A 239 9.51 -5.58 -8.18
CA LEU A 239 9.02 -4.77 -7.06
C LEU A 239 8.80 -5.63 -5.80
N MET A 240 8.22 -6.83 -5.94
CA MET A 240 8.06 -7.76 -4.81
C MET A 240 9.41 -8.17 -4.20
N LEU A 241 10.42 -8.43 -5.04
CA LEU A 241 11.79 -8.73 -4.59
C LEU A 241 12.42 -7.54 -3.85
N GLN A 242 12.23 -6.32 -4.35
CA GLN A 242 12.70 -5.10 -3.69
C GLN A 242 12.06 -4.92 -2.32
N LEU A 243 10.74 -5.12 -2.20
CA LEU A 243 10.03 -5.05 -0.92
C LEU A 243 10.56 -6.10 0.07
N ALA A 244 10.74 -7.35 -0.38
CA ALA A 244 11.29 -8.41 0.47
C ALA A 244 12.73 -8.11 0.91
N HIS A 245 13.55 -7.58 0.01
CA HIS A 245 14.91 -7.15 0.35
C HIS A 245 14.91 -6.02 1.38
N GLN A 246 14.08 -4.99 1.19
CA GLN A 246 13.96 -3.86 2.11
C GLN A 246 13.54 -4.32 3.51
N VAL A 247 12.51 -5.17 3.62
CA VAL A 247 12.09 -5.75 4.90
C VAL A 247 13.21 -6.53 5.57
N THR A 248 13.96 -7.33 4.79
CA THR A 248 15.10 -8.08 5.31
C THR A 248 16.18 -7.15 5.87
N GLN A 249 16.47 -6.03 5.19
CA GLN A 249 17.41 -5.03 5.69
C GLN A 249 16.90 -4.39 6.98
N ILE A 250 15.64 -3.97 7.06
CA ILE A 250 15.06 -3.36 8.27
C ILE A 250 15.17 -4.31 9.47
N LEU A 251 14.85 -5.59 9.27
CA LEU A 251 14.97 -6.61 10.31
C LEU A 251 16.41 -6.80 10.77
N LYS A 252 17.38 -6.77 9.84
CA LYS A 252 18.80 -6.88 10.18
C LYS A 252 19.29 -5.70 11.02
N HIS A 253 19.00 -4.47 10.59
CA HIS A 253 19.39 -3.27 11.35
C HIS A 253 18.76 -3.27 12.75
N THR A 254 17.51 -3.68 12.85
CA THR A 254 16.82 -3.80 14.14
C THR A 254 17.44 -4.86 15.06
N ALA A 255 17.95 -5.96 14.50
CA ALA A 255 18.64 -6.98 15.30
C ALA A 255 19.98 -6.47 15.82
N ASP A 256 20.73 -5.71 15.00
CA ASP A 256 22.01 -5.12 15.37
C ASP A 256 21.85 -4.04 16.46
N ASP A 257 20.81 -3.21 16.39
CA ASP A 257 20.51 -2.18 17.40
C ASP A 257 20.09 -2.77 18.77
N ASN A 258 19.49 -3.96 18.77
CA ASN A 258 19.04 -4.63 19.99
C ASN A 258 20.08 -5.59 20.59
N ALA A 259 21.24 -5.76 19.94
CA ALA A 259 22.32 -6.56 20.50
C ALA A 259 22.89 -5.83 21.73
N PRO A 260 22.83 -6.41 22.95
CA PRO A 260 23.35 -5.76 24.14
C PRO A 260 24.85 -5.54 23.97
N GLY A 261 25.24 -4.27 23.82
CA GLY A 261 26.62 -3.88 23.59
C GLY A 261 27.55 -4.43 24.68
N THR A 262 28.33 -5.45 24.35
CA THR A 262 29.40 -6.01 25.19
C THR A 262 30.64 -5.12 25.27
N ASN A 263 30.58 -3.87 24.79
CA ASN A 263 31.69 -2.92 24.78
C ASN A 263 31.35 -1.59 25.47
N GLN A 264 30.82 -1.64 26.69
CA GLN A 264 30.95 -0.52 27.62
C GLN A 264 32.03 -0.84 28.65
N ALA A 265 33.28 -0.74 28.20
CA ALA A 265 34.44 -0.75 29.08
C ALA A 265 34.41 0.49 29.99
N CYS A 266 34.20 0.22 31.28
CA CYS A 266 34.82 0.88 32.43
C CYS A 266 34.99 2.41 32.37
N ALA A 267 34.00 3.17 32.86
CA ALA A 267 34.23 4.50 33.42
C ALA A 267 34.28 4.38 34.96
N PRO A 268 35.30 4.93 35.64
CA PRO A 268 35.50 4.71 37.06
C PRO A 268 34.47 5.46 37.92
N ALA A 269 34.11 4.81 39.02
CA ALA A 269 33.14 5.24 40.01
C ALA A 269 33.38 6.68 40.51
N ARG A 270 32.34 7.51 40.44
CA ARG A 270 32.24 8.75 41.23
C ARG A 270 31.57 8.44 42.58
N PRO A 271 32.12 8.93 43.71
CA PRO A 271 31.54 8.66 45.02
C PRO A 271 30.21 9.38 45.21
N LEU A 272 29.26 8.66 45.81
CA LEU A 272 28.00 9.19 46.32
C LEU A 272 28.29 10.26 47.38
N SER A 273 27.67 11.42 47.24
CA SER A 273 27.54 12.41 48.32
C SER A 273 26.04 12.70 48.55
N PRO A 274 25.60 12.92 49.80
CA PRO A 274 24.20 12.87 50.17
C PRO A 274 23.49 14.21 49.97
N TYR A 275 22.22 14.15 49.57
CA TYR A 275 21.32 15.29 49.48
C TYR A 275 21.04 15.94 50.84
N ALA A 276 20.95 17.27 50.85
CA ALA A 276 20.10 18.05 51.75
C ALA A 276 19.45 19.22 50.98
N PRO A 277 18.25 19.69 51.37
CA PRO A 277 17.35 20.48 50.52
C PRO A 277 17.48 21.99 50.77
N GLY A 278 17.20 22.82 49.74
CA GLY A 278 17.21 24.27 49.93
C GLY A 278 16.74 25.10 48.73
N ALA A 279 15.56 25.69 48.90
CA ALA A 279 14.99 26.93 48.37
C ALA A 279 15.78 27.87 47.41
N ARG A 280 15.00 28.49 46.48
CA ARG A 280 15.20 29.84 45.89
C ARG A 280 15.53 30.88 46.99
N PRO A 281 16.21 32.04 46.74
CA PRO A 281 15.96 32.95 45.60
C PRO A 281 17.15 33.84 45.06
N THR A 282 16.88 34.48 43.90
CA THR A 282 17.36 35.80 43.37
C THR A 282 18.76 36.34 43.71
N THR A 283 19.58 36.66 42.68
CA THR A 283 20.00 38.03 42.24
C THR A 283 21.19 37.98 41.25
N HIS A 284 21.16 38.87 40.25
CA HIS A 284 22.24 39.24 39.33
C HIS A 284 23.44 39.89 40.07
N PRO A 285 24.70 39.85 39.56
CA PRO A 285 25.13 40.76 38.48
C PRO A 285 26.16 40.17 37.47
N GLY A 286 26.32 40.86 36.33
CA GLY A 286 27.25 40.51 35.24
C GLY A 286 28.74 40.78 35.53
N PRO A 287 29.64 40.45 34.58
CA PRO A 287 30.38 41.53 33.92
C PRO A 287 30.80 41.30 32.45
N ARG A 288 30.75 42.41 31.70
CA ARG A 288 31.74 43.01 30.75
C ARG A 288 32.52 42.16 29.72
N HIS A 289 32.30 42.60 28.47
CA HIS A 289 33.11 42.61 27.24
C HIS A 289 34.64 42.42 27.32
N ALA A 290 35.19 41.74 26.29
CA ALA A 290 36.13 42.35 25.32
C ALA A 290 36.17 41.56 23.98
N PRO A 291 36.59 42.18 22.84
CA PRO A 291 36.30 41.75 21.47
C PRO A 291 37.54 41.34 20.63
N THR A 292 37.33 40.65 19.50
CA THR A 292 38.35 40.37 18.46
C THR A 292 37.70 40.18 17.07
N PRO A 293 38.42 40.32 15.93
CA PRO A 293 38.17 41.35 14.90
C PRO A 293 37.62 40.81 13.55
N PRO A 294 37.30 41.68 12.57
CA PRO A 294 36.58 41.33 11.34
C PRO A 294 37.49 40.82 10.20
N PRO A 295 36.95 40.05 9.23
CA PRO A 295 37.66 39.74 7.99
C PRO A 295 37.53 40.86 6.94
N GLN A 296 38.63 41.08 6.25
CA GLN A 296 38.84 42.14 5.26
C GLN A 296 38.15 41.85 3.91
N LYS A 297 37.78 42.97 3.30
CA LYS A 297 37.20 43.16 1.97
C LYS A 297 38.33 43.26 0.95
N GLY A 298 38.27 42.48 -0.13
CA GLY A 298 39.11 42.62 -1.32
C GLY A 298 38.28 42.34 -2.57
N SER A 299 38.26 43.27 -3.50
CA SER A 299 37.52 43.18 -4.77
C SER A 299 38.42 43.54 -5.95
N LEU A 300 38.06 42.97 -7.11
CA LEU A 300 38.36 43.30 -8.52
C LEU A 300 39.50 42.52 -9.21
N PRO A 301 39.44 42.29 -10.56
CA PRO A 301 38.29 42.25 -11.48
C PRO A 301 38.29 41.06 -12.50
N MET A 302 37.15 40.96 -13.20
CA MET A 302 36.83 40.25 -14.46
C MET A 302 37.89 39.43 -15.22
N SER A 303 37.49 38.22 -15.58
CA SER A 303 37.69 37.66 -16.93
C SER A 303 36.49 36.75 -17.24
N GLN A 304 35.68 37.18 -18.20
CA GLN A 304 34.50 36.48 -18.71
C GLN A 304 34.94 35.62 -19.91
N PRO A 305 34.54 34.34 -19.96
CA PRO A 305 34.31 33.66 -21.22
C PRO A 305 32.81 33.41 -21.43
N GLU A 306 32.47 33.34 -22.70
CA GLU A 306 31.15 33.31 -23.31
C GLU A 306 30.22 32.15 -22.89
N LEU A 307 28.94 32.38 -23.16
CA LEU A 307 27.79 31.48 -23.04
C LEU A 307 28.10 30.02 -23.39
N SER A 308 27.81 29.12 -22.46
CA SER A 308 27.15 27.83 -22.77
C SER A 308 26.62 27.13 -21.52
N GLN A 309 25.35 26.74 -21.62
CA GLN A 309 24.63 25.70 -20.89
C GLN A 309 24.11 26.01 -19.47
N ALA A 310 22.78 25.99 -19.40
CA ALA A 310 21.95 26.02 -18.20
C ALA A 310 22.42 25.00 -17.15
N VAL A 311 22.74 25.50 -15.96
CA VAL A 311 22.76 24.69 -14.75
C VAL A 311 21.46 25.05 -14.04
N PRO A 312 20.45 24.15 -14.01
CA PRO A 312 19.23 24.40 -13.24
C PRO A 312 19.63 24.58 -11.78
N THR A 313 19.25 25.72 -11.19
CA THR A 313 19.28 25.89 -9.74
C THR A 313 18.45 24.79 -9.09
N PRO A 314 18.82 24.25 -7.92
CA PRO A 314 18.00 23.26 -7.25
C PRO A 314 16.73 23.97 -6.78
N ASP A 315 15.59 23.61 -7.37
CA ASP A 315 14.33 24.30 -7.18
C ASP A 315 13.82 24.11 -5.74
N VAL A 316 13.08 25.10 -5.25
CA VAL A 316 12.22 24.96 -4.07
C VAL A 316 10.97 24.21 -4.51
N TYR A 317 10.42 23.37 -3.65
CA TYR A 317 9.19 22.62 -3.94
C TYR A 317 8.01 23.19 -3.18
N PHE A 318 6.87 23.26 -3.86
CA PHE A 318 5.61 23.66 -3.27
C PHE A 318 4.77 22.43 -2.95
N LEU A 319 4.35 22.30 -1.69
CA LEU A 319 3.47 21.23 -1.22
C LEU A 319 2.10 21.79 -0.85
N PHE A 320 1.03 21.21 -1.39
CA PHE A 320 -0.33 21.60 -1.05
C PHE A 320 -1.24 20.37 -0.97
N ALA A 321 -2.20 20.42 -0.04
CA ALA A 321 -3.25 19.43 0.06
C ALA A 321 -4.48 19.90 -0.71
N HIS A 322 -5.23 18.96 -1.25
CA HIS A 322 -6.42 19.24 -2.05
C HIS A 322 -7.51 18.20 -1.80
N GLU A 323 -8.69 18.40 -2.38
CA GLU A 323 -9.79 17.44 -2.27
C GLU A 323 -9.35 16.07 -2.84
N PRO A 324 -9.58 14.96 -2.11
CA PRO A 324 -9.14 13.65 -2.56
C PRO A 324 -9.71 13.26 -3.92
N TYR A 325 -8.87 12.67 -4.78
CA TYR A 325 -9.32 12.03 -6.02
C TYR A 325 -8.62 10.69 -6.24
N TYR A 326 -9.22 9.85 -7.09
CA TYR A 326 -8.82 8.46 -7.29
C TYR A 326 -8.48 8.19 -8.77
N PRO A 327 -7.24 8.40 -9.22
CA PRO A 327 -6.87 8.11 -10.61
C PRO A 327 -6.84 6.60 -10.91
N ALA A 328 -6.79 5.76 -9.88
CA ALA A 328 -6.86 4.31 -9.98
C ALA A 328 -7.67 3.74 -8.80
N PRO A 329 -8.31 2.57 -8.95
CA PRO A 329 -9.00 1.91 -7.85
C PRO A 329 -8.04 1.70 -6.68
N ALA A 330 -8.43 2.16 -5.48
CA ALA A 330 -7.67 2.04 -4.23
C ALA A 330 -6.42 2.93 -4.05
N LYS A 331 -6.14 3.90 -4.94
CA LYS A 331 -5.11 4.92 -4.70
C LYS A 331 -5.75 6.29 -4.54
N GLU A 332 -5.92 6.73 -3.29
CA GLU A 332 -6.29 8.11 -2.97
C GLU A 332 -5.09 9.03 -3.20
N ILE A 333 -5.30 10.15 -3.87
CA ILE A 333 -4.36 11.28 -3.90
C ILE A 333 -5.06 12.46 -3.25
N ASN A 334 -4.39 13.05 -2.25
CA ASN A 334 -4.93 14.16 -1.48
C ASN A 334 -3.88 15.24 -1.17
N THR A 335 -2.64 15.04 -1.60
CA THR A 335 -1.52 15.96 -1.42
C THR A 335 -0.59 15.88 -2.62
N THR A 336 -0.08 17.02 -3.07
CA THR A 336 0.78 17.10 -4.25
C THR A 336 2.01 17.97 -3.98
N VAL A 337 3.13 17.58 -4.56
CA VAL A 337 4.38 18.36 -4.58
C VAL A 337 4.77 18.66 -6.02
N VAL A 338 5.06 19.93 -6.30
CA VAL A 338 5.54 20.42 -7.60
C VAL A 338 6.79 21.26 -7.41
N ALA A 339 7.60 21.40 -8.47
CA ALA A 339 8.62 22.45 -8.51
C ALA A 339 7.92 23.81 -8.39
N ALA A 340 8.44 24.72 -7.54
CA ALA A 340 7.83 26.03 -7.32
C ALA A 340 7.71 26.83 -8.63
N SER A 341 8.67 26.64 -9.53
CA SER A 341 8.71 27.21 -10.89
C SER A 341 7.47 26.87 -11.74
N SER A 342 6.72 25.80 -11.41
CA SER A 342 5.44 25.47 -12.07
C SER A 342 4.38 26.56 -11.90
N LEU A 343 4.48 27.40 -10.86
CA LEU A 343 3.61 28.56 -10.67
C LEU A 343 3.83 29.67 -11.71
N LEU A 344 4.93 29.62 -12.46
CA LEU A 344 5.24 30.53 -13.56
C LEU A 344 4.66 30.05 -14.89
N HIS A 345 3.98 28.91 -14.91
CA HIS A 345 3.36 28.38 -16.11
C HIS A 345 2.22 29.31 -16.58
N PRO A 346 2.08 29.61 -17.89
CA PRO A 346 1.07 30.57 -18.39
C PRO A 346 -0.39 30.20 -18.12
N ARG A 347 -0.66 28.92 -17.81
CA ARG A 347 -2.00 28.42 -17.42
C ARG A 347 -2.31 28.56 -15.93
N VAL A 348 -1.33 28.91 -15.09
CA VAL A 348 -1.57 29.35 -13.72
C VAL A 348 -1.93 30.83 -13.77
N GLN A 349 -2.98 31.24 -13.06
CA GLN A 349 -3.43 32.62 -12.99
C GLN A 349 -2.27 33.57 -12.64
N GLN A 350 -2.00 34.52 -13.53
CA GLN A 350 -1.00 35.57 -13.35
C GLN A 350 -1.70 36.91 -13.08
N PRO A 351 -1.12 37.78 -12.23
CA PRO A 351 0.23 37.72 -11.65
C PRO A 351 0.37 36.87 -10.38
N ASP A 352 -0.72 36.22 -9.92
CA ASP A 352 -0.78 35.54 -8.63
C ASP A 352 0.26 34.41 -8.52
N GLY A 353 0.34 33.54 -9.54
CA GLY A 353 1.35 32.47 -9.59
C GLY A 353 2.77 33.00 -9.45
N ALA A 354 3.14 34.08 -10.16
CA ALA A 354 4.46 34.67 -10.07
C ALA A 354 4.75 35.32 -8.70
N ARG A 355 3.74 35.89 -8.03
CA ARG A 355 3.88 36.45 -6.67
C ARG A 355 4.03 35.34 -5.62
N ILE A 356 3.27 34.26 -5.73
CA ILE A 356 3.39 33.08 -4.87
C ILE A 356 4.77 32.43 -5.07
N HIS A 357 5.22 32.30 -6.31
CA HIS A 357 6.57 31.81 -6.64
C HIS A 357 7.64 32.68 -5.97
N ALA A 358 7.54 34.01 -6.07
CA ALA A 358 8.50 34.92 -5.46
C ALA A 358 8.60 34.74 -3.93
N LEU A 359 7.46 34.52 -3.24
CA LEU A 359 7.44 34.20 -1.81
C LEU A 359 8.07 32.84 -1.51
N LEU A 360 7.78 31.83 -2.34
CA LEU A 360 8.31 30.48 -2.17
C LEU A 360 9.82 30.44 -2.27
N VAL A 361 10.43 31.21 -3.18
CA VAL A 361 11.89 31.18 -3.35
C VAL A 361 12.64 32.14 -2.43
N HIS A 362 11.94 33.13 -1.85
CA HIS A 362 12.60 34.14 -1.02
C HIS A 362 13.11 33.55 0.29
N GLY A 363 14.43 33.60 0.49
CA GLY A 363 15.09 33.17 1.73
C GLY A 363 15.09 31.65 1.95
N ARG A 364 14.73 30.84 0.94
CA ARG A 364 14.71 29.37 1.04
C ARG A 364 15.99 28.71 0.61
N ARG A 365 16.15 27.48 1.09
CA ARG A 365 17.24 26.61 0.66
C ARG A 365 16.83 25.87 -0.62
N PRO A 366 17.78 25.63 -1.53
CA PRO A 366 17.54 24.75 -2.66
C PRO A 366 17.07 23.36 -2.18
N GLY A 367 16.03 22.81 -2.81
CA GLY A 367 15.43 21.53 -2.44
C GLY A 367 14.49 21.56 -1.24
N GLU A 368 14.24 22.74 -0.66
CA GLU A 368 13.31 22.88 0.46
C GLU A 368 11.86 22.61 0.01
N ILE A 369 11.13 21.79 0.78
CA ILE A 369 9.70 21.55 0.57
C ILE A 369 8.93 22.51 1.45
N VAL A 370 8.19 23.42 0.82
CA VAL A 370 7.41 24.46 1.50
C VAL A 370 5.92 24.13 1.39
N PRO A 371 5.28 23.69 2.49
CA PRO A 371 3.83 23.54 2.53
C PRO A 371 3.11 24.88 2.38
N LEU A 372 1.96 24.89 1.72
CA LEU A 372 1.05 26.05 1.68
C LEU A 372 0.72 26.57 3.09
N SER A 373 0.56 25.68 4.06
CA SER A 373 0.34 26.05 5.46
C SER A 373 1.49 26.83 6.08
N THR A 374 2.74 26.59 5.64
CA THR A 374 3.89 27.40 6.05
C THR A 374 3.78 28.81 5.47
N LEU A 375 3.44 28.94 4.19
CA LEU A 375 3.24 30.27 3.57
C LEU A 375 2.10 31.03 4.24
N THR A 376 0.96 30.38 4.47
CA THR A 376 -0.17 30.98 5.18
C THR A 376 0.25 31.44 6.57
N HIS A 377 1.06 30.67 7.29
CA HIS A 377 1.57 31.09 8.59
C HIS A 377 2.46 32.32 8.51
N GLU A 378 3.38 32.38 7.55
CA GLU A 378 4.28 33.52 7.34
C GLU A 378 3.57 34.79 6.85
N LEU A 379 2.40 34.62 6.23
CA LEU A 379 1.49 35.69 5.82
C LEU A 379 0.50 36.04 6.95
N ASP A 380 1.01 36.13 8.18
CA ASP A 380 0.25 36.46 9.38
C ASP A 380 -1.00 35.58 9.57
N GLY A 381 -0.84 34.26 9.41
CA GLY A 381 -1.94 33.31 9.51
C GLY A 381 -2.93 33.36 8.34
N GLY A 382 -2.58 34.04 7.24
CA GLY A 382 -3.35 34.11 6.01
C GLY A 382 -4.01 35.46 5.75
N GLU A 383 -3.94 36.40 6.70
CA GLU A 383 -4.53 37.74 6.56
C GLU A 383 -3.95 38.52 5.37
N ARG A 384 -2.70 38.20 5.00
CA ARG A 384 -1.97 38.90 3.92
C ARG A 384 -2.05 38.23 2.56
N TRP A 385 -2.80 37.13 2.41
CA TRP A 385 -3.03 36.51 1.10
C TRP A 385 -3.58 37.49 0.04
N PRO A 386 -4.52 38.41 0.35
CA PRO A 386 -5.01 39.38 -0.63
C PRO A 386 -3.94 40.33 -1.20
N GLU A 387 -2.83 40.54 -0.49
CA GLU A 387 -1.68 41.33 -0.98
C GLU A 387 -0.83 40.54 -1.99
N VAL A 388 -0.88 39.21 -1.91
CA VAL A 388 -0.09 38.28 -2.72
C VAL A 388 -0.88 37.85 -3.95
N GLY A 389 -2.09 37.33 -3.77
CA GLY A 389 -2.90 36.78 -4.86
C GLY A 389 -3.83 35.68 -4.37
N ASP A 390 -4.64 35.16 -5.30
CA ASP A 390 -5.56 34.07 -5.04
C ASP A 390 -4.84 32.72 -5.07
N TRP A 391 -4.45 32.23 -3.89
CA TRP A 391 -3.78 30.93 -3.76
C TRP A 391 -4.71 29.76 -4.06
N GLU A 392 -6.02 29.88 -3.84
CA GLU A 392 -6.98 28.82 -4.10
C GLU A 392 -7.04 28.55 -5.59
N THR A 393 -7.27 29.60 -6.38
CA THR A 393 -7.27 29.52 -7.84
C THR A 393 -5.93 29.05 -8.39
N ALA A 394 -4.80 29.55 -7.86
CA ALA A 394 -3.48 29.10 -8.29
C ALA A 394 -3.24 27.60 -8.03
N THR A 395 -3.68 27.06 -6.89
CA THR A 395 -3.58 25.62 -6.60
C THR A 395 -4.52 24.78 -7.47
N GLU A 396 -5.70 25.31 -7.83
CA GLU A 396 -6.61 24.64 -8.76
C GLU A 396 -6.01 24.58 -10.17
N ASP A 397 -5.43 25.66 -10.67
CA ASP A 397 -4.75 25.70 -11.96
C ASP A 397 -3.57 24.73 -12.02
N LEU A 398 -2.78 24.63 -10.94
CA LEU A 398 -1.72 23.63 -10.82
C LEU A 398 -2.29 22.20 -10.91
N LEU A 399 -3.40 21.89 -10.23
CA LEU A 399 -4.02 20.57 -10.35
C LEU A 399 -4.49 20.27 -11.78
N GLN A 400 -5.00 21.28 -12.49
CA GLN A 400 -5.39 21.13 -13.90
C GLN A 400 -4.18 20.84 -14.78
N LEU A 401 -3.05 21.52 -14.56
CA LEU A 401 -1.79 21.27 -15.26
C LEU A 401 -1.28 19.85 -15.05
N ILE A 402 -1.27 19.40 -13.80
CA ILE A 402 -0.81 18.06 -13.41
C ILE A 402 -1.68 16.98 -14.06
N ARG A 403 -3.00 17.19 -14.11
CA ARG A 403 -3.94 16.27 -14.76
C ARG A 403 -3.82 16.27 -16.28
N ALA A 404 -3.40 17.39 -16.87
CA ALA A 404 -3.11 17.50 -18.29
C ALA A 404 -1.73 16.95 -18.68
N HIS A 405 -0.89 16.58 -17.70
CA HIS A 405 0.52 16.21 -17.88
C HIS A 405 1.39 17.34 -18.47
N ASP A 406 1.01 18.59 -18.20
CA ASP A 406 1.76 19.79 -18.63
C ASP A 406 2.82 20.24 -17.61
N CYS A 407 2.94 19.54 -16.48
CA CYS A 407 4.07 19.59 -15.55
C CYS A 407 4.19 18.28 -14.76
N ASP A 408 5.37 18.01 -14.20
CA ASP A 408 5.59 16.89 -13.31
C ASP A 408 5.13 17.20 -11.89
N ALA A 409 4.64 16.18 -11.21
CA ALA A 409 4.26 16.27 -9.81
C ALA A 409 4.42 14.95 -9.07
N LEU A 410 4.82 15.04 -7.81
CA LEU A 410 4.74 13.93 -6.87
C LEU A 410 3.36 13.94 -6.20
N ASN A 411 2.52 12.99 -6.60
CA ASN A 411 1.17 12.81 -6.08
C ASN A 411 1.13 11.79 -4.93
N LEU A 412 0.68 12.22 -3.76
CA LEU A 412 0.69 11.46 -2.52
C LEU A 412 -0.72 11.26 -1.95
N GLY A 413 -0.95 10.05 -1.44
CA GLY A 413 -2.11 9.74 -0.59
C GLY A 413 -1.66 9.73 0.86
N LEU A 414 -1.56 10.91 1.48
CA LEU A 414 -1.13 11.00 2.87
C LEU A 414 -2.24 10.47 3.79
N PRO A 415 -1.89 9.69 4.84
CA PRO A 415 -2.83 9.36 5.91
C PRO A 415 -3.43 10.62 6.55
N GLU A 416 -4.64 10.51 7.09
CA GLU A 416 -5.41 11.65 7.62
C GLU A 416 -4.61 12.54 8.58
N ILE A 417 -3.90 11.95 9.55
CA ILE A 417 -3.07 12.71 10.51
C ILE A 417 -1.89 13.41 9.81
N ALA A 418 -1.21 12.73 8.89
CA ALA A 418 -0.09 13.31 8.16
C ALA A 418 -0.55 14.46 7.25
N ARG A 419 -1.68 14.28 6.55
CA ARG A 419 -2.33 15.33 5.75
C ARG A 419 -2.69 16.52 6.64
N ALA A 420 -3.31 16.27 7.78
CA ALA A 420 -3.69 17.34 8.70
C ALA A 420 -2.46 18.09 9.22
N LEU A 421 -1.35 17.40 9.54
CA LEU A 421 -0.09 18.03 9.98
C LEU A 421 0.51 18.96 8.93
N VAL A 422 0.47 18.58 7.65
CA VAL A 422 0.96 19.45 6.56
C VAL A 422 -0.02 20.58 6.20
N CYS A 423 -1.31 20.44 6.53
CA CYS A 423 -2.30 21.51 6.37
C CYS A 423 -2.28 22.52 7.52
N ASN A 424 -1.76 22.16 8.68
CA ASN A 424 -1.60 23.07 9.81
C ASN A 424 -0.28 23.83 9.75
N GLY A 425 -0.28 25.04 10.33
CA GLY A 425 0.92 25.87 10.43
C GLY A 425 2.08 25.12 11.12
N PRO A 426 3.33 25.60 10.98
CA PRO A 426 4.53 24.90 11.43
C PRO A 426 4.58 24.62 12.94
N HIS A 427 3.79 25.35 13.73
CA HIS A 427 3.66 25.21 15.18
C HIS A 427 2.27 24.71 15.63
N GLY A 428 1.43 24.28 14.70
CA GLY A 428 0.10 23.76 14.99
C GLY A 428 0.15 22.42 15.72
N GLU A 429 -0.83 22.18 16.59
CA GLU A 429 -1.07 20.90 17.23
C GLU A 429 -2.35 20.26 16.70
N ILE A 430 -2.33 18.95 16.51
CA ILE A 430 -3.46 18.16 16.04
C ILE A 430 -3.80 17.14 17.09
N ARG A 431 -5.09 17.07 17.43
CA ARG A 431 -5.61 16.10 18.40
C ARG A 431 -6.42 15.05 17.67
N ALA A 432 -5.95 13.81 17.68
CA ALA A 432 -6.71 12.67 17.21
C ALA A 432 -7.50 12.08 18.38
N VAL A 433 -8.75 11.70 18.14
CA VAL A 433 -9.60 11.03 19.12
C VAL A 433 -10.02 9.68 18.55
N ASP A 434 -9.79 8.60 19.29
CA ASP A 434 -10.36 7.30 18.94
C ASP A 434 -11.84 7.28 19.38
N PRO A 435 -12.79 7.21 18.44
CA PRO A 435 -14.20 7.26 18.78
C PRO A 435 -14.67 6.04 19.59
N ALA A 436 -13.95 4.91 19.54
CA ALA A 436 -14.33 3.69 20.26
C ALA A 436 -13.90 3.72 21.73
N SER A 437 -12.71 4.24 22.02
CA SER A 437 -12.15 4.27 23.38
C SER A 437 -12.20 5.64 24.06
N GLY A 438 -12.40 6.72 23.29
CA GLY A 438 -12.25 8.10 23.74
C GLY A 438 -10.80 8.50 24.02
N ALA A 439 -9.82 7.64 23.71
CA ALA A 439 -8.41 7.96 23.84
C ALA A 439 -8.05 9.14 22.90
N HIS A 440 -7.13 9.99 23.37
CA HIS A 440 -6.66 11.13 22.61
C HIS A 440 -5.13 11.07 22.43
N TRP A 441 -4.68 11.47 21.25
CA TRP A 441 -3.27 11.66 20.93
C TRP A 441 -3.06 13.07 20.40
N THR A 442 -1.95 13.68 20.77
CA THR A 442 -1.56 15.00 20.27
C THR A 442 -0.32 14.85 19.39
N TYR A 443 -0.39 15.40 18.20
CA TYR A 443 0.70 15.49 17.23
C TYR A 443 1.06 16.97 17.06
N GLY A 444 2.35 17.28 16.98
CA GLY A 444 2.84 18.64 16.94
C GLY A 444 3.89 18.87 15.85
N SER A 445 4.73 19.88 16.06
CA SER A 445 5.74 20.29 15.09
C SER A 445 6.79 19.21 14.79
N ALA A 446 7.13 18.36 15.78
CA ALA A 446 8.07 17.27 15.58
C ALA A 446 7.51 16.22 14.61
N ASP A 447 6.25 15.80 14.80
CA ASP A 447 5.57 14.86 13.90
C ASP A 447 5.43 15.46 12.49
N ARG A 448 5.14 16.75 12.39
CA ARG A 448 5.11 17.45 11.09
C ARG A 448 6.46 17.40 10.37
N VAL A 449 7.57 17.57 11.10
CA VAL A 449 8.92 17.46 10.53
C VAL A 449 9.17 16.04 10.01
N GLU A 450 8.78 15.01 10.76
CA GLU A 450 8.90 13.62 10.31
C GLU A 450 8.11 13.36 9.02
N VAL A 451 6.88 13.89 8.92
CA VAL A 451 6.07 13.82 7.69
C VAL A 451 6.79 14.50 6.52
N LEU A 452 7.35 15.70 6.71
CA LEU A 452 8.08 16.41 5.65
C LEU A 452 9.37 15.70 5.24
N VAL A 453 10.08 15.07 6.17
CA VAL A 453 11.25 14.23 5.87
C VAL A 453 10.84 13.03 5.00
N GLU A 454 9.72 12.39 5.31
CA GLU A 454 9.20 11.28 4.51
C GLU A 454 8.76 11.72 3.11
N VAL A 455 8.07 12.86 3.00
CA VAL A 455 7.77 13.48 1.69
C VAL A 455 9.06 13.77 0.92
N GLY A 456 10.09 14.31 1.58
CA GLY A 456 11.40 14.55 0.98
C GLY A 456 12.07 13.28 0.46
N ARG A 457 11.92 12.16 1.17
CA ARG A 457 12.42 10.85 0.71
C ARG A 457 11.67 10.37 -0.55
N HIS A 458 10.36 10.55 -0.59
CA HIS A 458 9.57 10.24 -1.80
C HIS A 458 9.94 11.12 -2.98
N LEU A 459 10.19 12.41 -2.74
CA LEU A 459 10.65 13.35 -3.75
C LEU A 459 12.03 12.96 -4.29
N ALA A 460 13.00 12.71 -3.42
CA ALA A 460 14.33 12.26 -3.83
C ALA A 460 14.30 10.96 -4.65
N TRP A 461 13.35 10.06 -4.35
CA TRP A 461 13.14 8.85 -5.15
C TRP A 461 12.52 9.15 -6.52
N ALA A 462 11.53 10.05 -6.58
CA ALA A 462 10.92 10.48 -7.83
C ALA A 462 11.93 11.20 -8.74
N GLU A 463 12.85 11.96 -8.15
CA GLU A 463 13.90 12.70 -8.87
C GLU A 463 15.17 11.89 -9.12
N ALA A 464 15.19 10.60 -8.79
CA ALA A 464 16.30 9.70 -9.08
C ALA A 464 16.41 9.43 -10.60
N GLY A 465 16.74 10.47 -11.36
CA GLY A 465 16.87 10.47 -12.81
C GLY A 465 16.80 11.88 -13.41
N SER A 466 15.88 12.72 -12.95
CA SER A 466 15.70 14.12 -13.38
C SER A 466 14.85 14.88 -12.35
N PRO A 467 15.11 16.18 -12.12
CA PRO A 467 14.26 16.99 -11.25
C PRO A 467 12.83 17.08 -11.82
N LEU A 468 11.84 17.37 -10.97
CA LEU A 468 10.46 17.56 -11.41
C LEU A 468 10.41 18.65 -12.49
N TRP A 469 9.97 18.30 -13.70
CA TRP A 469 9.82 19.26 -14.79
C TRP A 469 8.66 20.23 -14.51
N PRO A 470 8.90 21.55 -14.48
CA PRO A 470 7.89 22.55 -14.12
C PRO A 470 6.88 22.88 -15.24
N GLY A 471 7.02 22.27 -16.42
CA GLY A 471 6.27 22.64 -17.62
C GLY A 471 7.06 23.52 -18.58
N ASP A 472 6.50 23.73 -19.77
CA ASP A 472 7.11 24.54 -20.83
C ASP A 472 6.63 25.99 -20.79
N GLY A 473 7.40 26.88 -21.43
CA GLY A 473 6.97 28.27 -21.66
C GLY A 473 6.80 29.10 -20.39
N LEU A 474 7.55 28.77 -19.33
CA LEU A 474 7.49 29.50 -18.05
C LEU A 474 7.74 30.99 -18.25
N LEU A 475 6.90 31.80 -17.61
CA LEU A 475 7.09 33.25 -17.56
C LEU A 475 8.31 33.59 -16.70
N PRO A 476 8.97 34.74 -16.96
CA PRO A 476 10.07 35.17 -16.12
C PRO A 476 9.60 35.42 -14.67
N PRO A 477 10.37 35.02 -13.66
CA PRO A 477 10.03 35.29 -12.27
C PRO A 477 9.98 36.81 -12.01
N LEU A 478 9.11 37.24 -11.09
CA LEU A 478 9.08 38.63 -10.65
C LEU A 478 10.43 38.98 -10.01
N ASN A 479 11.04 40.07 -10.49
CA ASN A 479 12.24 40.60 -9.86
C ASN A 479 11.90 41.04 -8.43
N SER A 480 12.79 40.73 -7.49
CA SER A 480 12.61 41.08 -6.07
C SER A 480 12.45 42.58 -5.81
N ALA A 481 12.74 43.44 -6.80
CA ALA A 481 12.54 44.88 -6.75
C ALA A 481 11.10 45.33 -7.06
N ASP A 482 10.32 44.52 -7.78
CA ASP A 482 8.97 44.85 -8.24
C ASP A 482 7.86 44.27 -7.35
N ALA A 483 8.23 43.50 -6.31
CA ALA A 483 7.33 42.80 -5.40
C ALA A 483 7.05 43.54 -4.08
N LYS A 484 7.21 44.87 -4.05
CA LYS A 484 6.98 45.72 -2.87
C LYS A 484 5.72 46.55 -2.96
#